data_AF-A0A8U0RTL4-F1
#
_entry.id   AF-A0A8U0RTL4-F1
#
_cell.length_a   1.000
_cell.length_b   1.000
_cell.length_c   1.000
_cell.angle_alpha   90.00
_cell.angle_beta   90.00
_cell.angle_gamma   90.00
#
_symmetry.space_group_name_H-M   'P 1'
#
loop_
_entity.id
_entity.type
_entity.pdbx_description
1 polymer ?
#
loop_
_entity_poly.entity_id
_entity_poly.type
_entity_poly.pdbx_seq_one_letter_code
_entity_poly.pdbx_strand_id
1 'polypeptide(L)'
;MPGGTRGNSARAVLPSWHSGSQGFPGRFLRNKRPHDVFHLTENSKGFLELVQDGWFLEACQSISRLEEEGQNCGAQYEAVARSMWQVVQQALDGTGPSQELEQKLRAVLATVEWTQDQHERRKASAPQDGGVATWAGQLNKLLRNDAETQVPTLGPKDQLDLYLEKLDKAVRQGLGSPRASRLGTCLWEVYRMYFHEVLLGRLSELTQSCGADLKSCQVLYTWGKTNLFEQPGRETLAKACRTSWEPVVGHLLDPLMFVTWMSQMQQMLVGLIQEELRKHLDRVLFYDLKKWAQCSHPTFLDVFQLLEEGMNAAHPMGLPISSQVQGMVLETFSDFLKSYQQKAVGFIQQNAVAGAFPELHVLANCCILRETWQELTQKRDPLVDLGPCVQGTIHDIEDHSRDHPLPRVRALCQGSWSPFTMSQSLCLPTFVSPELWLPHTPENAVPEDTQGLAPELTS
;
A
#
# COMPACT_ATOMS: atom_id res chain seq x y z
N MET A 1 -2.55 -14.70 -42.23
CA MET A 1 -1.27 -14.29 -41.63
C MET A 1 -1.51 -14.01 -40.15
N PRO A 2 -1.11 -14.88 -39.22
CA PRO A 2 -1.32 -14.65 -37.79
C PRO A 2 -0.11 -13.95 -37.17
N GLY A 3 -0.33 -12.81 -36.53
CA GLY A 3 0.67 -12.08 -35.75
C GLY A 3 0.25 -12.08 -34.28
N GLY A 4 0.94 -12.88 -33.48
CA GLY A 4 0.62 -13.16 -32.09
C GLY A 4 0.94 -12.03 -31.11
N THR A 5 0.18 -12.07 -30.02
CA THR A 5 0.31 -11.35 -28.76
C THR A 5 1.66 -11.57 -28.08
N ARG A 6 2.26 -10.50 -27.53
CA ARG A 6 3.28 -10.59 -26.47
C ARG A 6 2.92 -9.63 -25.34
N GLY A 7 2.52 -10.20 -24.23
CA GLY A 7 2.45 -9.52 -22.93
C GLY A 7 3.86 -9.30 -22.39
N ASN A 8 4.10 -8.10 -21.87
CA ASN A 8 5.30 -7.77 -21.12
C ASN A 8 5.12 -8.23 -19.67
N SER A 9 5.75 -9.35 -19.31
CA SER A 9 5.98 -9.74 -17.92
C SER A 9 7.28 -9.08 -17.46
N ALA A 10 7.18 -8.09 -16.58
CA ALA A 10 8.31 -7.46 -15.94
C ALA A 10 8.95 -8.46 -14.96
N ARG A 11 10.11 -9.00 -15.36
CA ARG A 11 10.92 -9.90 -14.53
C ARG A 11 11.74 -9.04 -13.58
N ALA A 12 11.43 -9.12 -12.28
CA ALA A 12 12.24 -8.51 -11.23
C ALA A 12 13.67 -9.07 -11.29
N VAL A 13 14.63 -8.17 -11.51
CA VAL A 13 16.07 -8.47 -11.47
C VAL A 13 16.50 -8.35 -10.02
N LEU A 14 16.83 -9.49 -9.39
CA LEU A 14 17.50 -9.54 -8.09
C LEU A 14 18.91 -8.93 -8.22
N PRO A 15 19.42 -8.19 -7.23
CA PRO A 15 20.78 -7.66 -7.29
C PRO A 15 21.79 -8.79 -7.14
N SER A 16 22.57 -9.02 -8.20
CA SER A 16 23.79 -9.83 -8.16
C SER A 16 24.87 -9.09 -7.40
N TRP A 17 25.50 -9.76 -6.43
CA TRP A 17 26.68 -9.24 -5.74
C TRP A 17 27.83 -9.11 -6.75
N HIS A 18 28.20 -7.87 -7.08
CA HIS A 18 29.40 -7.58 -7.85
C HIS A 18 30.64 -7.70 -6.94
N SER A 19 31.46 -8.68 -7.27
CA SER A 19 32.83 -8.88 -6.82
C SER A 19 33.73 -7.71 -7.24
N GLY A 20 34.15 -6.91 -6.25
CA GLY A 20 35.19 -5.88 -6.38
C GLY A 20 36.47 -6.33 -5.68
N SER A 21 37.38 -6.91 -6.44
CA SER A 21 38.74 -7.27 -6.04
C SER A 21 39.64 -6.03 -5.93
N GLN A 22 40.22 -5.79 -4.75
CA GLN A 22 41.51 -5.10 -4.59
C GLN A 22 42.35 -5.88 -3.59
N GLY A 23 43.46 -6.43 -4.09
CA GLY A 23 44.39 -7.22 -3.30
C GLY A 23 45.37 -6.38 -2.48
N PHE A 24 45.99 -7.03 -1.51
CA PHE A 24 47.29 -6.62 -0.97
C PHE A 24 48.25 -7.82 -0.93
N PRO A 25 49.56 -7.61 -1.20
CA PRO A 25 50.49 -8.68 -1.53
C PRO A 25 51.26 -9.16 -0.29
N GLY A 26 51.40 -10.46 -0.15
CA GLY A 26 52.22 -11.10 0.89
C GLY A 26 52.77 -12.42 0.38
N ARG A 27 53.78 -12.33 -0.48
CA ARG A 27 54.51 -13.47 -1.05
C ARG A 27 55.42 -14.04 0.05
N PHE A 28 55.19 -15.28 0.50
CA PHE A 28 56.21 -16.05 1.19
C PHE A 28 56.34 -17.47 0.65
N LEU A 29 57.60 -17.89 0.67
CA LEU A 29 58.20 -18.90 -0.17
C LEU A 29 57.82 -20.32 0.21
N ARG A 30 57.61 -21.09 -0.84
CA ARG A 30 57.51 -22.55 -0.91
C ARG A 30 58.83 -23.17 -0.45
N ASN A 31 58.79 -24.03 0.56
CA ASN A 31 59.81 -25.06 0.76
C ASN A 31 59.14 -26.41 1.06
N LYS A 32 59.62 -27.45 0.37
CA LYS A 32 59.12 -28.82 0.42
C LYS A 32 59.88 -29.64 1.48
N ARG A 33 59.10 -30.34 2.33
CA ARG A 33 59.29 -31.71 2.91
C ARG A 33 60.53 -31.95 3.81
N PRO A 34 60.45 -32.82 4.86
CA PRO A 34 60.03 -34.23 4.76
C PRO A 34 58.93 -34.67 5.74
N HIS A 35 58.47 -35.90 5.51
CA HIS A 35 57.47 -36.61 6.28
C HIS A 35 57.95 -36.87 7.70
N ASP A 36 57.23 -36.32 8.67
CA ASP A 36 57.29 -36.76 10.06
C ASP A 36 55.88 -37.15 10.51
N VAL A 37 55.79 -38.37 11.01
CA VAL A 37 54.63 -38.93 11.70
C VAL A 37 54.50 -38.15 13.02
N PHE A 38 53.57 -37.20 13.07
CA PHE A 38 53.25 -36.50 14.32
C PHE A 38 52.18 -37.28 15.08
N HIS A 39 52.62 -37.89 16.18
CA HIS A 39 51.76 -38.20 17.31
C HIS A 39 51.12 -36.88 17.81
N LEU A 40 49.79 -36.87 17.94
CA LEU A 40 49.10 -35.86 18.73
C LEU A 40 49.59 -35.93 20.18
N THR A 41 50.41 -34.96 20.59
CA THR A 41 50.68 -34.68 22.00
C THR A 41 50.41 -33.22 22.31
N GLU A 42 49.51 -33.05 23.29
CA GLU A 42 49.54 -32.04 24.36
C GLU A 42 49.37 -30.56 23.98
N ASN A 43 48.09 -30.20 23.77
CA ASN A 43 47.41 -28.93 24.12
C ASN A 43 46.19 -28.66 23.20
N SER A 44 45.91 -29.54 22.24
CA SER A 44 44.71 -29.46 21.41
C SER A 44 43.51 -29.98 22.20
N LYS A 45 42.53 -29.12 22.50
CA LYS A 45 41.17 -29.57 22.82
C LYS A 45 40.75 -30.65 21.83
N GLY A 46 40.14 -31.72 22.30
CA GLY A 46 39.67 -32.79 21.44
C GLY A 46 38.63 -32.28 20.45
N PHE A 47 38.50 -32.91 19.27
CA PHE A 47 37.50 -32.53 18.26
C PHE A 47 36.09 -32.36 18.86
N LEU A 48 35.67 -33.29 19.72
CA LEU A 48 34.37 -33.25 20.40
C LEU A 48 34.24 -32.05 21.34
N GLU A 49 35.31 -31.68 22.05
CA GLU A 49 35.33 -30.52 22.94
C GLU A 49 35.22 -29.22 22.13
N LEU A 50 35.92 -29.12 21.00
CA LEU A 50 35.81 -27.96 20.10
C LEU A 50 34.36 -27.76 19.63
N VAL A 51 33.67 -28.85 19.25
CA VAL A 51 32.28 -28.78 18.78
C VAL A 51 31.29 -28.44 19.90
N GLN A 52 31.49 -28.94 21.12
CA GLN A 52 30.63 -28.64 22.27
C GLN A 52 30.80 -27.19 22.75
N ASP A 53 32.05 -26.73 22.79
CA ASP A 53 32.41 -25.38 23.20
C ASP A 53 32.04 -24.32 22.14
N GLY A 54 31.70 -24.74 20.91
CA GLY A 54 31.26 -23.87 19.82
C GLY A 54 32.39 -23.28 18.96
N TRP A 55 33.59 -23.85 19.04
CA TRP A 55 34.75 -23.51 18.18
C TRP A 55 34.63 -24.24 16.84
N PHE A 56 33.56 -23.91 16.10
CA PHE A 56 33.16 -24.65 14.89
C PHE A 56 34.17 -24.49 13.75
N LEU A 57 34.77 -23.31 13.60
CA LEU A 57 35.71 -23.03 12.54
C LEU A 57 37.00 -23.84 12.75
N GLU A 58 37.50 -23.87 13.98
CA GLU A 58 38.68 -24.62 14.38
C GLU A 58 38.44 -26.13 14.23
N ALA A 59 37.24 -26.60 14.58
CA ALA A 59 36.83 -27.98 14.34
C ALA A 59 36.85 -28.31 12.84
N CYS A 60 36.27 -27.47 11.98
CA CYS A 60 36.30 -27.65 10.53
C CYS A 60 37.71 -27.61 9.93
N GLN A 61 38.58 -26.71 10.39
CA GLN A 61 39.98 -26.64 9.95
C GLN A 61 40.76 -27.90 10.35
N SER A 62 40.48 -28.46 11.53
CA SER A 62 41.09 -29.70 12.00
C SER A 62 40.63 -30.88 11.15
N ILE A 63 39.33 -30.95 10.82
CA ILE A 63 38.78 -31.96 9.92
C ILE A 63 39.42 -31.85 8.51
N SER A 64 39.52 -30.64 7.95
CA SER A 64 40.06 -30.45 6.60
C SER A 64 41.52 -30.92 6.47
N ARG A 65 42.34 -30.83 7.52
CA ARG A 65 43.71 -31.39 7.52
C ARG A 65 43.68 -32.92 7.44
N LEU A 66 42.79 -33.56 8.19
CA LEU A 66 42.61 -35.02 8.15
C LEU A 66 42.08 -35.51 6.79
N GLU A 67 41.24 -34.71 6.15
CA GLU A 67 40.74 -34.98 4.79
C GLU A 67 41.88 -34.89 3.75
N GLU A 68 42.79 -33.92 3.88
CA GLU A 68 44.02 -33.84 3.05
C GLU A 68 44.96 -35.03 3.26
N GLU A 69 44.92 -35.65 4.44
CA GLU A 69 45.63 -36.89 4.76
C GLU A 69 44.91 -38.15 4.24
N GLY A 70 43.78 -38.00 3.55
CA GLY A 70 43.05 -39.07 2.88
C GLY A 70 41.98 -39.77 3.74
N GLN A 71 41.63 -39.21 4.90
CA GLN A 71 40.58 -39.78 5.76
C GLN A 71 39.17 -39.39 5.27
N ASN A 72 38.20 -40.30 5.45
CA ASN A 72 36.79 -39.97 5.21
C ASN A 72 36.21 -39.22 6.42
N CYS A 73 35.93 -37.93 6.22
CA CYS A 73 35.56 -37.01 7.28
C CYS A 73 34.08 -36.59 7.29
N GLY A 74 33.22 -37.24 6.49
CA GLY A 74 31.82 -36.85 6.35
C GLY A 74 31.04 -36.79 7.67
N ALA A 75 31.20 -37.79 8.53
CA ALA A 75 30.52 -37.86 9.82
C ALA A 75 30.92 -36.73 10.79
N GLN A 76 32.18 -36.30 10.73
CA GLN A 76 32.69 -35.19 11.54
C GLN A 76 32.10 -33.86 11.07
N TYR A 77 32.04 -33.61 9.76
CA TYR A 77 31.37 -32.42 9.22
C TYR A 77 29.86 -32.42 9.56
N GLU A 78 29.19 -33.56 9.51
CA GLU A 78 27.78 -33.67 9.94
C GLU A 78 27.58 -33.35 11.43
N ALA A 79 28.51 -33.80 12.30
CA ALA A 79 28.45 -33.48 13.72
C ALA A 79 28.62 -31.98 14.00
N VAL A 80 29.55 -31.33 13.28
CA VAL A 80 29.71 -29.86 13.33
C VAL A 80 28.42 -29.17 12.88
N ALA A 81 27.89 -29.53 11.70
CA ALA A 81 26.67 -28.94 11.16
C ALA A 81 25.49 -29.07 12.13
N ARG A 82 25.27 -30.26 12.70
CA ARG A 82 24.18 -30.49 13.67
C ARG A 82 24.31 -29.57 14.89
N SER A 83 25.52 -29.41 15.43
CA SER A 83 25.78 -28.52 16.57
C SER A 83 25.57 -27.04 16.20
N MET A 84 26.07 -26.61 15.05
CA MET A 84 25.85 -25.24 14.54
C MET A 84 24.35 -24.91 14.41
N TRP A 85 23.57 -25.80 13.79
CA TRP A 85 22.14 -25.58 13.59
C TRP A 85 21.37 -25.58 14.91
N GLN A 86 21.78 -26.38 15.89
CA GLN A 86 21.21 -26.34 17.23
C GLN A 86 21.45 -24.97 17.91
N VAL A 87 22.64 -24.40 17.78
CA VAL A 87 22.94 -23.05 18.30
C VAL A 87 22.06 -21.99 17.63
N VAL A 88 21.91 -22.05 16.30
CA VAL A 88 21.03 -21.13 15.56
C VAL A 88 19.58 -21.26 16.04
N GLN A 89 19.07 -22.49 16.19
CA GLN A 89 17.71 -22.74 16.66
C GLN A 89 17.49 -22.22 18.09
N GLN A 90 18.46 -22.43 18.99
CA GLN A 90 18.41 -21.90 20.36
C GLN A 90 18.27 -20.37 20.39
N ALA A 91 18.95 -19.67 19.46
CA ALA A 91 18.84 -18.22 19.32
C ALA A 91 17.46 -17.76 18.82
N LEU A 92 16.88 -18.50 17.87
CA LEU A 92 15.54 -18.23 17.33
C LEU A 92 14.43 -18.50 18.35
N ASP A 93 14.53 -19.61 19.09
CA ASP A 93 13.60 -20.03 20.13
C ASP A 93 13.73 -19.21 21.41
N GLY A 94 14.88 -18.56 21.61
CA GLY A 94 15.15 -17.75 22.79
C GLY A 94 15.57 -18.51 24.03
N THR A 95 16.18 -19.68 23.85
CA THR A 95 16.66 -20.54 24.93
C THR A 95 18.16 -20.35 25.14
N GLY A 96 18.59 -20.07 26.38
CA GLY A 96 20.00 -19.99 26.78
C GLY A 96 20.54 -18.57 27.07
N PRO A 97 21.75 -18.46 27.64
CA PRO A 97 22.38 -17.17 27.96
C PRO A 97 22.86 -16.45 26.70
N SER A 98 22.45 -15.17 26.53
CA SER A 98 22.66 -14.40 25.30
C SER A 98 24.13 -14.19 24.92
N GLN A 99 25.03 -14.01 25.90
CA GLN A 99 26.43 -13.68 25.65
C GLN A 99 27.23 -14.87 25.10
N GLU A 100 27.00 -16.07 25.62
CA GLU A 100 27.62 -17.29 25.11
C GLU A 100 27.08 -17.62 23.72
N LEU A 101 25.77 -17.40 23.52
CA LEU A 101 25.10 -17.67 22.25
C LEU A 101 25.64 -16.77 21.13
N GLU A 102 25.84 -15.48 21.41
CA GLU A 102 26.38 -14.54 20.42
C GLU A 102 27.77 -14.95 19.92
N GLN A 103 28.67 -15.40 20.83
CA GLN A 103 29.98 -15.89 20.43
C GLN A 103 29.89 -17.13 19.53
N LYS A 104 29.02 -18.08 19.88
CA LYS A 104 28.81 -19.29 19.08
C LYS A 104 28.19 -18.96 17.71
N LEU A 105 27.27 -18.00 17.62
CA LEU A 105 26.68 -17.57 16.34
C LEU A 105 27.71 -16.89 15.41
N ARG A 106 28.64 -16.10 15.97
CA ARG A 106 29.77 -15.56 15.18
C ARG A 106 30.65 -16.69 14.62
N ALA A 107 30.92 -17.71 15.43
CA ALA A 107 31.66 -18.88 14.98
C ALA A 107 30.91 -19.66 13.89
N VAL A 108 29.58 -19.80 13.98
CA VAL A 108 28.75 -20.40 12.91
C VAL A 108 28.93 -19.64 11.60
N LEU A 109 28.78 -18.31 11.62
CA LEU A 109 28.92 -17.49 10.42
C LEU A 109 30.33 -17.60 9.81
N ALA A 110 31.37 -17.44 10.62
CA ALA A 110 32.75 -17.57 10.15
C ALA A 110 33.02 -18.95 9.56
N THR A 111 32.42 -20.01 10.12
CA THR A 111 32.54 -21.37 9.59
C THR A 111 31.83 -21.51 8.25
N VAL A 112 30.61 -21.00 8.13
CA VAL A 112 29.83 -21.01 6.88
C VAL A 112 30.57 -20.26 5.76
N GLU A 113 31.06 -19.05 6.04
CA GLU A 113 31.85 -18.25 5.11
C GLU A 113 33.12 -18.97 4.67
N TRP A 114 33.87 -19.52 5.63
CA TRP A 114 35.08 -20.28 5.33
C TRP A 114 34.78 -21.50 4.45
N THR A 115 33.72 -22.26 4.74
CA THR A 115 33.34 -23.42 3.93
C THR A 115 32.94 -23.04 2.50
N GLN A 116 32.27 -21.91 2.33
CA GLN A 116 31.91 -21.37 1.02
C GLN A 116 33.16 -20.99 0.22
N ASP A 117 34.11 -20.29 0.85
CA ASP A 117 35.39 -19.91 0.24
C ASP A 117 36.22 -21.12 -0.18
N GLN A 118 36.27 -22.15 0.67
CA GLN A 118 36.97 -23.40 0.35
C GLN A 118 36.33 -24.12 -0.84
N HIS A 119 34.99 -24.13 -0.91
CA HIS A 119 34.28 -24.72 -2.04
C HIS A 119 34.59 -24.01 -3.35
N GLU A 120 34.56 -22.67 -3.37
CA GLU A 120 34.87 -21.91 -4.58
C GLU A 120 36.34 -22.11 -5.04
N ARG A 121 37.28 -22.23 -4.09
CA ARG A 121 38.68 -22.58 -4.41
C ARG A 121 38.83 -23.98 -4.99
N ARG A 122 38.07 -24.95 -4.47
CA ARG A 122 38.09 -26.36 -4.94
C ARG A 122 37.40 -26.51 -6.30
N LYS A 123 36.27 -25.82 -6.54
CA LYS A 123 35.61 -25.75 -7.86
C LYS A 123 36.55 -25.25 -8.96
N ALA A 124 37.42 -24.29 -8.65
CA ALA A 124 38.41 -23.78 -9.60
C ALA A 124 39.52 -24.80 -9.95
N SER A 125 39.63 -25.90 -9.21
CA SER A 125 40.66 -26.93 -9.36
C SER A 125 40.12 -28.32 -9.76
N ALA A 126 38.87 -28.67 -9.41
CA ALA A 126 38.09 -29.79 -9.97
C ALA A 126 36.62 -29.74 -9.47
N PRO A 127 35.62 -30.19 -10.26
CA PRO A 127 34.25 -30.26 -9.79
C PRO A 127 34.07 -31.49 -8.87
N GLN A 128 34.08 -31.26 -7.56
CA GLN A 128 33.54 -32.22 -6.59
C GLN A 128 32.22 -31.74 -6.02
N ASP A 129 31.31 -32.70 -5.84
CA ASP A 129 30.00 -32.52 -5.23
C ASP A 129 30.13 -32.84 -3.75
N GLY A 130 29.78 -31.91 -2.86
CA GLY A 130 30.06 -32.04 -1.43
C GLY A 130 29.08 -31.28 -0.56
N GLY A 131 28.36 -32.00 0.31
CA GLY A 131 27.27 -31.49 1.16
C GLY A 131 27.60 -30.28 2.05
N VAL A 132 28.89 -29.97 2.27
CA VAL A 132 29.37 -28.78 2.98
C VAL A 132 29.11 -27.48 2.19
N ALA A 133 29.07 -27.54 0.87
CA ALA A 133 28.75 -26.41 -0.02
C ALA A 133 27.32 -25.84 0.16
N THR A 134 26.49 -26.52 0.97
CA THR A 134 25.08 -26.15 1.17
C THR A 134 24.82 -25.43 2.50
N TRP A 135 25.84 -25.27 3.36
CA TRP A 135 25.65 -24.75 4.71
C TRP A 135 25.14 -23.29 4.75
N ALA A 136 25.59 -22.44 3.82
CA ALA A 136 25.03 -21.10 3.66
C ALA A 136 23.54 -21.13 3.30
N GLY A 137 23.15 -22.04 2.40
CA GLY A 137 21.75 -22.26 2.05
C GLY A 137 20.92 -22.82 3.20
N GLN A 138 21.49 -23.70 4.03
CA GLN A 138 20.83 -24.25 5.22
C GLN A 138 20.59 -23.18 6.29
N LEU A 139 21.59 -22.34 6.58
CA LEU A 139 21.44 -21.20 7.50
C LEU A 139 20.33 -20.26 7.03
N ASN A 140 20.35 -19.86 5.76
CA ASN A 140 19.32 -19.00 5.18
C ASN A 140 17.93 -19.64 5.27
N LYS A 141 17.83 -20.96 5.05
CA LYS A 141 16.56 -21.69 5.17
C LYS A 141 16.04 -21.71 6.61
N LEU A 142 16.91 -21.88 7.61
CA LEU A 142 16.50 -21.84 9.02
C LEU A 142 15.95 -20.45 9.40
N LEU A 143 16.67 -19.39 9.05
CA LEU A 143 16.23 -18.01 9.34
C LEU A 143 14.92 -17.67 8.62
N ARG A 144 14.78 -18.05 7.34
CA ARG A 144 13.55 -17.82 6.57
C ARG A 144 12.37 -18.63 7.13
N ASN A 145 12.58 -19.90 7.44
CA ASN A 145 11.53 -20.75 8.00
C ASN A 145 11.05 -20.19 9.35
N ASP A 146 11.95 -19.72 10.22
CA ASP A 146 11.51 -19.07 11.46
C ASP A 146 10.68 -17.82 11.15
N ALA A 147 11.17 -16.91 10.30
CA ALA A 147 10.40 -15.74 9.89
C ALA A 147 8.99 -16.09 9.34
N GLU A 148 8.88 -17.15 8.52
CA GLU A 148 7.60 -17.67 8.02
C GLU A 148 6.68 -18.20 9.12
N THR A 149 7.22 -18.81 10.17
CA THR A 149 6.42 -19.28 11.32
C THR A 149 6.01 -18.15 12.25
N GLN A 150 6.81 -17.08 12.34
CA GLN A 150 6.53 -15.94 13.21
C GLN A 150 5.44 -15.03 12.62
N VAL A 151 5.41 -14.85 11.30
CA VAL A 151 4.39 -14.03 10.64
C VAL A 151 3.12 -14.87 10.42
N PRO A 152 1.98 -14.51 11.03
CA PRO A 152 0.76 -15.29 10.92
C PRO A 152 0.26 -15.36 9.47
N THR A 153 -0.44 -16.44 9.16
CA THR A 153 -1.19 -16.59 7.90
C THR A 153 -2.65 -16.23 8.14
N LEU A 154 -3.29 -15.64 7.13
CA LEU A 154 -4.72 -15.32 7.19
C LEU A 154 -5.54 -16.60 7.03
N GLY A 155 -6.32 -16.96 8.05
CA GLY A 155 -7.27 -18.07 7.97
C GLY A 155 -8.54 -17.70 7.19
N PRO A 156 -9.26 -18.68 6.59
CA PRO A 156 -10.48 -18.43 5.81
C PRO A 156 -11.64 -17.76 6.57
N LYS A 157 -11.58 -17.75 7.91
CA LYS A 157 -12.62 -17.19 8.80
C LYS A 157 -12.08 -16.05 9.67
N ASP A 158 -10.82 -15.66 9.50
CA ASP A 158 -10.26 -14.58 10.29
C ASP A 158 -10.88 -13.26 9.86
N GLN A 159 -11.27 -12.45 10.86
CA GLN A 159 -11.67 -11.07 10.61
C GLN A 159 -10.41 -10.22 10.40
N LEU A 160 -10.48 -9.29 9.44
CA LEU A 160 -9.34 -8.47 9.04
C LEU A 160 -8.72 -7.73 10.23
N ASP A 161 -9.53 -7.04 11.04
CA ASP A 161 -9.06 -6.26 12.19
C ASP A 161 -8.28 -7.13 13.19
N LEU A 162 -8.84 -8.30 13.54
CA LEU A 162 -8.20 -9.25 14.46
C LEU A 162 -6.91 -9.82 13.87
N TYR A 163 -6.86 -10.04 12.56
CA TYR A 163 -5.65 -10.49 11.88
C TYR A 163 -4.55 -9.43 11.92
N LEU A 164 -4.89 -8.16 11.67
CA LEU A 164 -3.94 -7.04 11.73
C LEU A 164 -3.38 -6.85 13.14
N GLU A 165 -4.19 -7.03 14.19
CA GLU A 165 -3.69 -7.03 15.58
C GLU A 165 -2.70 -8.18 15.86
N LYS A 166 -2.96 -9.39 15.32
CA LYS A 166 -2.02 -10.51 15.40
C LYS A 166 -0.73 -10.18 14.67
N LEU A 167 -0.82 -9.53 13.51
CA LEU A 167 0.33 -9.10 12.72
C LEU A 167 1.21 -8.10 13.49
N ASP A 168 0.61 -7.11 14.15
CA ASP A 168 1.36 -6.16 14.99
C ASP A 168 2.11 -6.84 16.13
N LYS A 169 1.47 -7.82 16.78
CA LYS A 169 2.11 -8.62 17.83
C LYS A 169 3.28 -9.43 17.26
N ALA A 170 3.09 -10.04 16.10
CA ALA A 170 4.13 -10.78 15.41
C ALA A 170 5.31 -9.88 15.01
N VAL A 171 5.07 -8.65 14.54
CA VAL A 171 6.16 -7.70 14.24
C VAL A 171 6.92 -7.32 15.51
N ARG A 172 6.23 -7.03 16.62
CA ARG A 172 6.90 -6.70 17.91
C ARG A 172 7.73 -7.87 18.44
N GLN A 173 7.24 -9.10 18.33
CA GLN A 173 7.94 -10.30 18.79
C GLN A 173 9.07 -10.73 17.82
N GLY A 174 8.82 -10.58 16.52
CA GLY A 174 9.74 -10.89 15.42
C GLY A 174 10.91 -9.95 15.33
N LEU A 175 10.63 -8.64 15.37
CA LEU A 175 11.61 -7.59 15.13
C LEU A 175 12.00 -6.80 16.40
N GLY A 176 11.49 -7.17 17.57
CA GLY A 176 11.78 -6.48 18.83
C GLY A 176 13.21 -6.67 19.36
N SER A 177 13.59 -5.80 20.31
CA SER A 177 14.93 -5.78 20.92
C SER A 177 15.38 -7.10 21.58
N PRO A 178 14.51 -7.94 22.19
CA PRO A 178 14.95 -9.20 22.77
C PRO A 178 15.41 -10.21 21.72
N ARG A 179 14.87 -10.16 20.50
CA ARG A 179 15.26 -11.07 19.41
C ARG A 179 16.53 -10.58 18.72
N ALA A 180 16.65 -9.27 18.52
CA ALA A 180 17.87 -8.64 18.02
C ALA A 180 19.09 -8.97 18.89
N SER A 181 18.95 -8.90 20.21
CA SER A 181 20.05 -9.20 21.13
C SER A 181 20.47 -10.68 21.12
N ARG A 182 19.53 -11.61 20.88
CA ARG A 182 19.79 -13.05 20.82
C ARG A 182 20.48 -13.47 19.53
N LEU A 183 20.04 -12.91 18.40
CA LEU A 183 20.64 -13.20 17.09
C LEU A 183 21.99 -12.51 16.90
N GLY A 184 22.25 -11.46 17.70
CA GLY A 184 23.44 -10.62 17.56
C GLY A 184 23.43 -9.84 16.25
N THR A 185 24.36 -8.90 16.11
CA THR A 185 24.42 -8.02 14.93
C THR A 185 24.61 -8.80 13.61
N CYS A 186 25.25 -9.96 13.69
CA CYS A 186 25.70 -10.72 12.53
C CYS A 186 24.57 -11.46 11.81
N LEU A 187 23.60 -12.03 12.54
CA LEU A 187 22.43 -12.70 11.95
C LEU A 187 21.19 -11.82 11.92
N TRP A 188 21.13 -10.79 12.77
CA TRP A 188 19.97 -9.92 12.88
C TRP A 188 19.58 -9.26 11.57
N GLU A 189 20.53 -8.67 10.84
CA GLU A 189 20.21 -7.95 9.60
C GLU A 189 19.63 -8.88 8.52
N VAL A 190 20.19 -10.09 8.40
CA VAL A 190 19.69 -11.10 7.44
C VAL A 190 18.31 -11.59 7.85
N TYR A 191 18.10 -11.89 9.13
CA TYR A 191 16.79 -12.31 9.65
C TYR A 191 15.75 -11.21 9.47
N ARG A 192 16.10 -9.96 9.79
CA ARG A 192 15.24 -8.79 9.62
C ARG A 192 14.79 -8.65 8.17
N MET A 193 15.68 -8.82 7.20
CA MET A 193 15.33 -8.82 5.78
C MET A 193 14.31 -9.91 5.44
N TYR A 194 14.54 -11.17 5.85
CA TYR A 194 13.59 -12.26 5.58
C TYR A 194 12.23 -12.04 6.24
N PHE A 195 12.20 -11.51 7.46
CA PHE A 195 10.95 -11.16 8.13
C PHE A 195 10.15 -10.12 7.33
N HIS A 196 10.81 -9.07 6.83
CA HIS A 196 10.15 -8.08 5.97
C HIS A 196 9.64 -8.68 4.66
N GLU A 197 10.41 -9.55 4.01
CA GLU A 197 9.97 -10.23 2.78
C GLU A 197 8.73 -11.09 3.01
N VAL A 198 8.72 -11.88 4.09
CA VAL A 198 7.57 -12.71 4.47
C VAL A 198 6.36 -11.83 4.76
N LEU A 199 6.53 -10.78 5.56
CA LEU A 199 5.48 -9.82 5.89
C LEU A 199 4.90 -9.16 4.63
N LEU A 200 5.76 -8.71 3.72
CA LEU A 200 5.36 -8.13 2.44
C LEU A 200 4.57 -9.13 1.59
N GLY A 201 4.99 -10.40 1.57
CA GLY A 201 4.24 -11.47 0.92
C GLY A 201 2.84 -11.63 1.49
N ARG A 202 2.70 -11.68 2.82
CA ARG A 202 1.41 -11.78 3.51
C ARG A 202 0.51 -10.58 3.26
N LEU A 203 1.07 -9.37 3.29
CA LEU A 203 0.33 -8.15 2.97
C LEU A 203 -0.14 -8.13 1.51
N SER A 204 0.67 -8.66 0.58
CA SER A 204 0.30 -8.77 -0.83
C SER A 204 -0.82 -9.78 -1.06
N GLU A 205 -0.78 -10.94 -0.38
CA GLU A 205 -1.87 -11.91 -0.36
C GLU A 205 -3.15 -11.29 0.20
N LEU A 206 -3.04 -10.52 1.28
CA LEU A 206 -4.15 -9.83 1.91
C LEU A 206 -4.79 -8.79 0.99
N THR A 207 -3.97 -7.99 0.30
CA THR A 207 -4.43 -7.04 -0.73
C THR A 207 -5.27 -7.73 -1.81
N GLN A 208 -4.86 -8.92 -2.28
CA GLN A 208 -5.64 -9.69 -3.25
C GLN A 208 -6.95 -10.22 -2.66
N SER A 209 -6.94 -10.64 -1.39
CA SER A 209 -8.12 -11.15 -0.70
C SER A 209 -9.18 -10.09 -0.39
N CYS A 210 -8.76 -8.85 -0.09
CA CYS A 210 -9.67 -7.71 0.09
C CYS A 210 -10.47 -7.43 -1.20
N GLY A 211 -9.89 -7.74 -2.36
CA GLY A 211 -10.58 -7.70 -3.65
C GLY A 211 -11.20 -6.33 -3.94
N ALA A 212 -12.52 -6.32 -4.16
CA ALA A 212 -13.30 -5.13 -4.46
C ALA A 212 -13.97 -4.48 -3.24
N ASP A 213 -13.72 -4.98 -2.02
CA ASP A 213 -14.31 -4.38 -0.82
C ASP A 213 -13.54 -3.13 -0.39
N LEU A 214 -14.13 -1.96 -0.66
CA LEU A 214 -13.54 -0.66 -0.34
C LEU A 214 -13.22 -0.55 1.16
N LYS A 215 -14.09 -1.06 2.04
CA LYS A 215 -13.92 -0.91 3.49
C LYS A 215 -12.72 -1.71 4.00
N SER A 216 -12.56 -2.96 3.57
CA SER A 216 -11.39 -3.78 3.91
C SER A 216 -10.10 -3.17 3.37
N CYS A 217 -10.10 -2.64 2.14
CA CYS A 217 -8.95 -1.96 1.57
C CYS A 217 -8.57 -0.69 2.36
N GLN A 218 -9.56 0.08 2.85
CA GLN A 218 -9.34 1.27 3.68
C GLN A 218 -8.71 0.91 5.03
N VAL A 219 -9.22 -0.14 5.69
CA VAL A 219 -8.66 -0.66 6.95
C VAL A 219 -7.20 -1.06 6.76
N LEU A 220 -6.91 -1.86 5.73
CA LEU A 220 -5.56 -2.33 5.43
C LEU A 220 -4.60 -1.18 5.12
N TYR A 221 -5.02 -0.21 4.31
CA TYR A 221 -4.21 0.96 4.00
C TYR A 221 -3.94 1.81 5.25
N THR A 222 -4.94 2.01 6.10
CA THR A 222 -4.80 2.78 7.34
C THR A 222 -3.80 2.10 8.26
N TRP A 223 -3.90 0.79 8.42
CA TRP A 223 -2.93 0.01 9.17
C TRP A 223 -1.51 0.15 8.60
N GLY A 224 -1.34 0.02 7.29
CA GLY A 224 -0.04 0.16 6.64
C GLY A 224 0.56 1.55 6.82
N LYS A 225 -0.24 2.61 6.61
CA LYS A 225 0.17 4.00 6.84
C LYS A 225 0.69 4.19 8.27
N THR A 226 -0.09 3.77 9.26
CA THR A 226 0.23 3.97 10.68
C THR A 226 1.44 3.15 11.13
N ASN A 227 1.57 1.90 10.66
CA ASN A 227 2.63 1.01 11.09
C ASN A 227 3.93 1.13 10.26
N LEU A 228 3.94 1.83 9.13
CA LEU A 228 5.13 1.94 8.28
C LEU A 228 5.67 3.37 8.15
N PHE A 229 4.80 4.39 8.16
CA PHE A 229 5.21 5.76 7.83
C PHE A 229 4.86 6.79 8.90
N GLU A 230 3.89 6.50 9.77
CA GLU A 230 3.61 7.37 10.91
C GLU A 230 4.56 7.03 12.06
N GLN A 231 5.20 8.07 12.61
CA GLN A 231 5.96 7.94 13.84
C GLN A 231 5.03 8.14 15.03
N PRO A 232 4.79 7.10 15.85
CA PRO A 232 3.99 7.25 17.05
C PRO A 232 4.74 8.17 18.03
N GLY A 233 4.08 9.27 18.42
CA GLY A 233 4.64 10.27 19.34
C GLY A 233 4.61 11.71 18.84
N ARG A 234 4.25 11.98 17.58
CA ARG A 234 4.14 13.37 17.07
C ARG A 234 2.87 14.11 17.47
N GLU A 235 1.84 13.40 17.92
CA GLU A 235 0.54 13.99 18.30
C GLU A 235 0.37 14.17 19.82
N THR A 236 1.22 13.57 20.64
CA THR A 236 1.10 13.58 22.12
C THR A 236 2.36 14.06 22.85
N LEU A 237 3.27 14.76 22.15
CA LEU A 237 4.45 15.40 22.74
C LEU A 237 4.13 16.76 23.40
N ALA A 238 2.95 16.89 24.02
CA ALA A 238 2.64 18.01 24.90
C ALA A 238 2.60 17.64 26.39
N LYS A 239 2.21 16.41 26.77
CA LYS A 239 2.10 16.05 28.21
C LYS A 239 2.16 14.53 28.44
N ALA A 240 3.35 13.95 28.57
CA ALA A 240 3.60 12.82 29.47
C ALA A 240 5.07 12.38 29.40
N CYS A 241 5.79 12.50 30.51
CA CYS A 241 6.97 11.67 30.76
C CYS A 241 6.56 10.20 30.64
N ARG A 242 7.27 9.39 29.84
CA ARG A 242 7.11 7.93 29.87
C ARG A 242 8.44 7.22 30.02
N THR A 243 8.65 6.72 31.23
CA THR A 243 9.59 5.65 31.57
C THR A 243 8.97 4.30 31.21
N SER A 244 9.06 3.89 29.94
CA SER A 244 9.06 2.50 29.46
C SER A 244 9.14 2.52 27.92
N TRP A 245 10.34 2.41 27.37
CA TRP A 245 10.53 2.35 25.92
C TRP A 245 10.25 0.94 25.41
N GLU A 246 8.98 0.59 25.21
CA GLU A 246 8.65 -0.52 24.29
C GLU A 246 8.76 0.00 22.85
N PRO A 247 9.51 -0.68 21.96
CA PRO A 247 9.62 -0.24 20.58
C PRO A 247 8.27 -0.37 19.88
N VAL A 248 7.76 0.74 19.34
CA VAL A 248 6.53 0.76 18.56
C VAL A 248 6.78 0.16 17.17
N VAL A 249 5.79 -0.56 16.61
CA VAL A 249 5.87 -1.32 15.34
C VAL A 249 6.53 -0.51 14.21
N GLY A 250 6.17 0.77 14.07
CA GLY A 250 6.70 1.64 13.03
C GLY A 250 8.21 1.89 13.07
N HIS A 251 8.86 1.72 14.22
CA HIS A 251 10.32 1.83 14.30
C HIS A 251 11.06 0.54 13.93
N LEU A 252 10.34 -0.59 13.86
CA LEU A 252 10.92 -1.90 13.57
C LEU A 252 10.94 -2.17 12.07
N LEU A 253 9.91 -1.70 11.37
CA LEU A 253 9.74 -1.90 9.94
C LEU A 253 10.60 -0.91 9.14
N ASP A 254 11.25 -1.40 8.08
CA ASP A 254 11.92 -0.53 7.11
C ASP A 254 10.89 -0.01 6.08
N PRO A 255 10.54 1.28 6.08
CA PRO A 255 9.52 1.81 5.18
C PRO A 255 9.87 1.59 3.70
N LEU A 256 11.16 1.59 3.34
CA LEU A 256 11.61 1.42 1.96
C LEU A 256 11.21 0.06 1.38
N MET A 257 11.16 -0.98 2.20
CA MET A 257 10.73 -2.33 1.79
C MET A 257 9.25 -2.39 1.40
N PHE A 258 8.42 -1.45 1.86
CA PHE A 258 6.97 -1.47 1.68
C PHE A 258 6.43 -0.35 0.78
N VAL A 259 7.29 0.56 0.30
CA VAL A 259 6.88 1.69 -0.56
C VAL A 259 6.10 1.21 -1.79
N THR A 260 6.57 0.15 -2.46
CA THR A 260 5.90 -0.37 -3.65
C THR A 260 4.51 -0.94 -3.33
N TRP A 261 4.40 -1.73 -2.25
CA TRP A 261 3.11 -2.28 -1.82
C TRP A 261 2.13 -1.19 -1.43
N MET A 262 2.58 -0.16 -0.70
CA MET A 262 1.74 0.98 -0.34
C MET A 262 1.26 1.78 -1.54
N SER A 263 2.11 1.98 -2.53
CA SER A 263 1.71 2.64 -3.79
C SER A 263 0.65 1.82 -4.52
N GLN A 264 0.79 0.49 -4.56
CA GLN A 264 -0.23 -0.39 -5.14
C GLN A 264 -1.56 -0.33 -4.39
N MET A 265 -1.52 -0.30 -3.05
CA MET A 265 -2.72 -0.12 -2.22
C MET A 265 -3.41 1.22 -2.50
N GLN A 266 -2.66 2.30 -2.65
CA GLN A 266 -3.22 3.62 -3.01
C GLN A 266 -3.91 3.57 -4.37
N GLN A 267 -3.28 3.00 -5.39
CA GLN A 267 -3.86 2.88 -6.72
C GLN A 267 -5.13 2.02 -6.72
N MET A 268 -5.13 0.92 -5.98
CA MET A 268 -6.31 0.08 -5.82
C MET A 268 -7.47 0.86 -5.18
N LEU A 269 -7.22 1.59 -4.09
CA LEU A 269 -8.24 2.40 -3.42
C LEU A 269 -8.80 3.50 -4.33
N VAL A 270 -7.92 4.23 -5.03
CA VAL A 270 -8.34 5.25 -6.01
C VAL A 270 -9.23 4.62 -7.08
N GLY A 271 -8.84 3.45 -7.61
CA GLY A 271 -9.63 2.71 -8.60
C GLY A 271 -11.00 2.28 -8.09
N LEU A 272 -11.10 1.77 -6.86
CA LEU A 272 -12.38 1.37 -6.26
C LEU A 272 -13.31 2.57 -6.02
N ILE A 273 -12.77 3.69 -5.54
CA ILE A 273 -13.54 4.94 -5.37
C ILE A 273 -14.02 5.44 -6.73
N GLN A 274 -13.16 5.40 -7.75
CA GLN A 274 -13.51 5.79 -9.12
C GLN A 274 -14.65 4.93 -9.68
N GLU A 275 -14.56 3.61 -9.50
CA GLU A 275 -15.56 2.68 -10.01
C GLU A 275 -16.93 2.94 -9.36
N GLU A 276 -16.96 3.15 -8.05
CA GLU A 276 -18.19 3.43 -7.31
C GLU A 276 -18.78 4.79 -7.70
N LEU A 277 -17.95 5.82 -7.84
CA LEU A 277 -18.37 7.13 -8.33
C LEU A 277 -18.97 7.05 -9.74
N ARG A 278 -18.28 6.35 -10.67
CA ARG A 278 -18.75 6.17 -12.05
C ARG A 278 -20.10 5.46 -12.09
N LYS A 279 -20.31 4.42 -11.29
CA LYS A 279 -21.61 3.73 -11.17
C LYS A 279 -22.73 4.68 -10.76
N HIS A 280 -22.49 5.59 -9.82
CA HIS A 280 -23.49 6.55 -9.38
C HIS A 280 -23.77 7.62 -10.44
N LEU A 281 -22.73 8.16 -11.08
CA LEU A 281 -22.86 9.14 -12.16
C LEU A 281 -23.59 8.56 -13.39
N ASP A 282 -23.31 7.31 -13.76
CA ASP A 282 -24.02 6.61 -14.84
C ASP A 282 -25.50 6.41 -14.52
N ARG A 283 -25.85 6.19 -13.25
CA ARG A 283 -27.25 6.12 -12.81
C ARG A 283 -27.95 7.47 -12.96
N VAL A 284 -27.28 8.58 -12.65
CA VAL A 284 -27.83 9.93 -12.88
C VAL A 284 -28.20 10.09 -14.36
N LEU A 285 -27.29 9.76 -15.28
CA LEU A 285 -27.57 9.82 -16.72
C LEU A 285 -28.74 8.92 -17.12
N PHE A 286 -28.77 7.68 -16.61
CA PHE A 286 -29.83 6.74 -16.94
C PHE A 286 -31.21 7.23 -16.48
N TYR A 287 -31.30 7.76 -15.25
CA TYR A 287 -32.56 8.24 -14.70
C TYR A 287 -33.04 9.52 -15.35
N ASP A 288 -32.14 10.46 -15.61
CA ASP A 288 -32.47 11.71 -16.32
C ASP A 288 -33.11 11.38 -17.68
N LEU A 289 -32.46 10.55 -18.49
CA LEU A 289 -32.95 10.17 -19.81
C LEU A 289 -34.29 9.41 -19.77
N LYS A 290 -34.47 8.52 -18.79
CA LYS A 290 -35.65 7.63 -18.75
C LYS A 290 -36.87 8.25 -18.06
N LYS A 291 -36.65 9.18 -17.12
CA LYS A 291 -37.70 9.72 -16.25
C LYS A 291 -37.97 11.21 -16.43
N TRP A 292 -37.34 11.89 -17.39
CA TRP A 292 -37.55 13.33 -17.62
C TRP A 292 -39.04 13.72 -17.79
N ALA A 293 -39.84 12.84 -18.40
CA ALA A 293 -41.28 13.06 -18.59
C ALA A 293 -42.16 12.73 -17.36
N GLN A 294 -41.58 12.11 -16.30
CA GLN A 294 -42.32 11.52 -15.18
C GLN A 294 -41.90 12.06 -13.80
N CYS A 295 -40.74 12.70 -13.69
CA CYS A 295 -40.19 13.17 -12.42
C CYS A 295 -39.99 14.69 -12.42
N SER A 296 -40.47 15.35 -11.37
CA SER A 296 -40.24 16.78 -11.08
C SER A 296 -38.94 17.04 -10.32
N HIS A 297 -38.18 15.99 -9.97
CA HIS A 297 -36.91 16.13 -9.26
C HIS A 297 -35.74 16.19 -10.25
N PRO A 298 -34.93 17.26 -10.24
CA PRO A 298 -33.78 17.39 -11.12
C PRO A 298 -32.63 16.49 -10.65
N THR A 299 -32.56 15.27 -11.19
CA THR A 299 -31.52 14.25 -10.91
C THR A 299 -30.08 14.77 -11.02
N PHE A 300 -29.85 15.82 -11.80
CA PHE A 300 -28.53 16.43 -11.97
C PHE A 300 -28.03 17.19 -10.73
N LEU A 301 -28.92 17.56 -9.78
CA LEU A 301 -28.48 18.15 -8.50
C LEU A 301 -27.66 17.16 -7.65
N ASP A 302 -27.89 15.85 -7.82
CA ASP A 302 -27.15 14.81 -7.10
C ASP A 302 -25.66 14.75 -7.52
N VAL A 303 -25.32 15.28 -8.70
CA VAL A 303 -23.95 15.21 -9.25
C VAL A 303 -22.96 15.92 -8.33
N PHE A 304 -23.29 17.11 -7.82
CA PHE A 304 -22.41 17.84 -6.91
C PHE A 304 -22.13 17.01 -5.65
N GLN A 305 -23.18 16.50 -5.01
CA GLN A 305 -23.07 15.70 -3.79
C GLN A 305 -22.23 14.44 -4.01
N LEU A 306 -22.45 13.71 -5.11
CA LEU A 306 -21.68 12.50 -5.43
C LEU A 306 -20.19 12.79 -5.61
N LEU A 307 -19.84 13.89 -6.29
CA LEU A 307 -18.46 14.30 -6.50
C LEU A 307 -17.80 14.75 -5.19
N GLU A 308 -18.52 15.51 -4.37
CA GLU A 308 -18.07 15.95 -3.06
C GLU A 308 -17.82 14.76 -2.11
N GLU A 309 -18.77 13.82 -2.03
CA GLU A 309 -18.63 12.59 -1.27
C GLU A 309 -17.44 11.75 -1.77
N GLY A 310 -17.28 11.61 -3.09
CA GLY A 310 -16.15 10.91 -3.70
C GLY A 310 -14.80 11.53 -3.34
N MET A 311 -14.71 12.86 -3.32
CA MET A 311 -13.51 13.58 -2.89
C MET A 311 -13.23 13.42 -1.40
N ASN A 312 -14.27 13.38 -0.59
CA ASN A 312 -14.17 13.24 0.87
C ASN A 312 -13.93 11.80 1.33
N ALA A 313 -14.20 10.81 0.48
CA ALA A 313 -14.01 9.38 0.79
C ALA A 313 -12.58 9.02 1.23
N ALA A 314 -11.58 9.77 0.74
CA ALA A 314 -10.18 9.57 1.09
C ALA A 314 -9.62 10.52 2.16
N HIS A 315 -10.41 11.50 2.62
CA HIS A 315 -9.96 12.47 3.60
C HIS A 315 -9.43 11.83 4.91
N PRO A 316 -10.10 10.82 5.50
CA PRO A 316 -9.59 10.15 6.71
C PRO A 316 -8.26 9.41 6.51
N MET A 317 -7.92 9.09 5.27
CA MET A 317 -6.73 8.32 4.90
C MET A 317 -5.47 9.21 4.72
N GLY A 318 -5.63 10.54 4.74
CA GLY A 318 -4.54 11.50 4.70
C GLY A 318 -4.14 11.99 3.31
N LEU A 319 -3.21 12.94 3.27
CA LEU A 319 -2.84 13.70 2.07
C LEU A 319 -2.37 12.87 0.87
N PRO A 320 -1.53 11.82 1.01
CA PRO A 320 -0.96 11.11 -0.14
C PRO A 320 -2.00 10.48 -1.07
N ILE A 321 -3.14 10.06 -0.53
CA ILE A 321 -4.27 9.51 -1.28
C ILE A 321 -5.34 10.56 -1.57
N SER A 322 -5.55 11.52 -0.66
CA SER A 322 -6.57 12.56 -0.83
C SER A 322 -6.34 13.38 -2.10
N SER A 323 -5.09 13.77 -2.39
CA SER A 323 -4.77 14.52 -3.63
C SER A 323 -5.03 13.69 -4.90
N GLN A 324 -4.65 12.41 -4.90
CA GLN A 324 -4.90 11.49 -6.02
C GLN A 324 -6.40 11.30 -6.27
N VAL A 325 -7.18 11.12 -5.21
CA VAL A 325 -8.64 10.99 -5.31
C VAL A 325 -9.27 12.28 -5.82
N GLN A 326 -8.82 13.45 -5.36
CA GLN A 326 -9.32 14.73 -5.87
C GLN A 326 -9.09 14.87 -7.38
N GLY A 327 -7.88 14.60 -7.87
CA GLY A 327 -7.58 14.60 -9.31
C GLY A 327 -8.47 13.60 -10.07
N MET A 328 -8.58 12.37 -9.57
CA MET A 328 -9.41 11.32 -10.16
C MET A 328 -10.90 11.72 -10.23
N VAL A 329 -11.46 12.36 -9.21
CA VAL A 329 -12.86 12.80 -9.24
C VAL A 329 -13.09 13.85 -10.34
N LEU A 330 -12.17 14.82 -10.49
CA LEU A 330 -12.27 15.84 -11.54
C LEU A 330 -12.15 15.22 -12.95
N GLU A 331 -11.25 14.27 -13.14
CA GLU A 331 -11.15 13.50 -14.39
C GLU A 331 -12.43 12.70 -14.67
N THR A 332 -12.98 12.05 -13.65
CA THR A 332 -14.21 11.26 -13.77
C THR A 332 -15.41 12.16 -14.11
N PHE A 333 -15.46 13.38 -13.57
CA PHE A 333 -16.44 14.38 -13.95
C PHE A 333 -16.28 14.83 -15.41
N SER A 334 -15.04 15.06 -15.87
CA SER A 334 -14.76 15.37 -17.28
C SER A 334 -15.26 14.26 -18.22
N ASP A 335 -15.04 13.00 -17.87
CA ASP A 335 -15.53 11.86 -18.67
C ASP A 335 -17.06 11.72 -18.63
N PHE A 336 -17.68 12.00 -17.48
CA PHE A 336 -19.13 12.09 -17.37
C PHE A 336 -19.69 13.15 -18.33
N LEU A 337 -19.08 14.34 -18.42
CA LEU A 337 -19.50 15.41 -19.32
C LEU A 337 -19.43 14.99 -20.79
N LYS A 338 -18.35 14.31 -21.20
CA LYS A 338 -18.23 13.74 -22.56
C LYS A 338 -19.33 12.72 -22.85
N SER A 339 -19.65 11.85 -21.87
CA SER A 339 -20.75 10.89 -22.00
C SER A 339 -22.10 11.61 -22.12
N TYR A 340 -22.31 12.65 -21.33
CA TYR A 340 -23.53 13.46 -21.38
C TYR A 340 -23.66 14.18 -22.72
N GLN A 341 -22.59 14.77 -23.27
CA GLN A 341 -22.59 15.42 -24.58
C GLN A 341 -23.09 14.47 -25.68
N GLN A 342 -22.58 13.24 -25.72
CA GLN A 342 -23.00 12.23 -26.69
C GLN A 342 -24.47 11.83 -26.52
N LYS A 343 -24.94 11.71 -25.27
CA LYS A 343 -26.32 11.31 -24.96
C LYS A 343 -27.33 12.44 -25.16
N ALA A 344 -26.95 13.69 -24.92
CA ALA A 344 -27.81 14.86 -25.03
C ALA A 344 -28.34 15.06 -26.46
N VAL A 345 -27.48 14.86 -27.47
CA VAL A 345 -27.88 14.92 -28.89
C VAL A 345 -28.98 13.91 -29.18
N GLY A 346 -28.77 12.64 -28.79
CA GLY A 346 -29.76 11.57 -28.99
C GLY A 346 -31.04 11.83 -28.21
N PHE A 347 -30.93 12.36 -26.98
CA PHE A 347 -32.07 12.71 -26.14
C PHE A 347 -32.96 13.79 -26.78
N ILE A 348 -32.37 14.89 -27.27
CA ILE A 348 -33.11 15.97 -27.92
C ILE A 348 -33.86 15.43 -29.14
N GLN A 349 -33.18 14.64 -29.99
CA GLN A 349 -33.79 14.06 -31.18
C GLN A 349 -34.95 13.11 -30.85
N GLN A 350 -34.79 12.25 -29.84
CA GLN A 350 -35.81 11.28 -29.43
C GLN A 350 -37.06 11.94 -28.81
N ASN A 351 -36.90 13.10 -28.20
CA ASN A 351 -37.95 13.77 -27.43
C ASN A 351 -38.48 15.06 -28.11
N ALA A 352 -38.15 15.27 -29.39
CA ALA A 352 -38.63 16.38 -30.20
C ALA A 352 -40.11 16.23 -30.59
N VAL A 353 -41.01 16.24 -29.60
CA VAL A 353 -42.46 16.17 -29.77
C VAL A 353 -43.13 17.54 -29.60
N ALA A 354 -44.31 17.72 -30.20
CA ALA A 354 -45.06 18.97 -30.10
C ALA A 354 -45.41 19.31 -28.64
N GLY A 355 -45.07 20.53 -28.19
CA GLY A 355 -45.33 21.00 -26.82
C GLY A 355 -44.24 20.68 -25.79
N ALA A 356 -43.20 19.91 -26.14
CA ALA A 356 -42.08 19.63 -25.24
C ALA A 356 -40.77 20.29 -25.72
N PHE A 357 -39.94 20.71 -24.76
CA PHE A 357 -38.67 21.40 -25.00
C PHE A 357 -37.51 20.68 -24.30
N PRO A 358 -37.10 19.49 -24.79
CA PRO A 358 -35.94 18.78 -24.24
C PRO A 358 -34.66 19.61 -24.27
N GLU A 359 -34.54 20.58 -25.17
CA GLU A 359 -33.41 21.50 -25.26
C GLU A 359 -33.28 22.38 -24.00
N LEU A 360 -34.41 22.83 -23.43
CA LEU A 360 -34.39 23.63 -22.20
C LEU A 360 -33.97 22.79 -20.99
N HIS A 361 -34.36 21.51 -20.96
CA HIS A 361 -33.90 20.56 -19.94
C HIS A 361 -32.39 20.38 -19.99
N VAL A 362 -31.84 20.14 -21.19
CA VAL A 362 -30.39 20.00 -21.37
C VAL A 362 -29.63 21.27 -20.96
N LEU A 363 -30.14 22.46 -21.32
CA LEU A 363 -29.56 23.74 -20.92
C LEU A 363 -29.60 23.95 -19.39
N ALA A 364 -30.69 23.57 -18.72
CA ALA A 364 -30.79 23.64 -17.27
C ALA A 364 -29.74 22.75 -16.58
N ASN A 365 -29.55 21.53 -17.09
CA ASN A 365 -28.49 20.63 -16.62
C ASN A 365 -27.10 21.24 -16.83
N CYS A 366 -26.83 21.90 -17.97
CA CYS A 366 -25.56 22.60 -18.21
C CYS A 366 -25.27 23.71 -17.19
N CYS A 367 -26.30 24.46 -16.75
CA CYS A 367 -26.14 25.44 -15.67
C CYS A 367 -25.67 24.76 -14.37
N ILE A 368 -26.33 23.68 -13.96
CA ILE A 368 -25.97 22.91 -12.75
C ILE A 368 -24.54 22.39 -12.85
N LEU A 369 -24.14 21.83 -13.99
CA LEU A 369 -22.81 21.27 -14.20
C LEU A 369 -21.70 22.33 -14.14
N ARG A 370 -21.98 23.54 -14.64
CA ARG A 370 -21.06 24.67 -14.59
C ARG A 370 -20.85 25.14 -13.15
N GLU A 371 -21.93 25.31 -12.40
CA GLU A 371 -21.87 25.66 -10.97
C GLU A 371 -21.14 24.57 -10.17
N THR A 372 -21.43 23.30 -10.44
CA THR A 372 -20.74 22.15 -9.85
C THR A 372 -19.23 22.23 -10.07
N TRP A 373 -18.79 22.46 -11.31
CA TRP A 373 -17.36 22.62 -11.62
C TRP A 373 -16.72 23.79 -10.85
N GLN A 374 -17.40 24.93 -10.81
CA GLN A 374 -16.93 26.13 -10.12
C GLN A 374 -16.77 25.87 -8.62
N GLU A 375 -17.79 25.34 -7.94
CA GLU A 375 -17.76 25.06 -6.51
C GLU A 375 -16.67 24.04 -6.12
N LEU A 376 -16.51 22.97 -6.92
CA LEU A 376 -15.51 21.93 -6.65
C LEU A 376 -14.07 22.44 -6.80
N THR A 377 -13.83 23.43 -7.68
CA THR A 377 -12.50 23.96 -7.99
C THR A 377 -12.15 25.23 -7.23
N GLN A 378 -13.14 26.05 -6.84
CA GLN A 378 -12.91 27.33 -6.16
C GLN A 378 -12.25 27.19 -4.78
N LYS A 379 -12.47 26.06 -4.10
CA LYS A 379 -11.96 25.82 -2.74
C LYS A 379 -10.60 25.12 -2.71
N ARG A 380 -9.96 24.85 -3.87
CA ARG A 380 -8.84 23.90 -3.95
C ARG A 380 -7.74 24.37 -4.89
N ASP A 381 -6.49 24.03 -4.56
CA ASP A 381 -5.36 24.25 -5.46
C ASP A 381 -5.56 23.42 -6.74
N PRO A 382 -5.32 24.00 -7.93
CA PRO A 382 -5.52 23.30 -9.19
C PRO A 382 -4.47 22.18 -9.32
N LEU A 383 -4.91 20.95 -9.03
CA LEU A 383 -4.08 19.76 -9.17
C LEU A 383 -4.03 19.25 -10.62
N VAL A 384 -5.07 19.54 -11.42
CA VAL A 384 -5.19 19.14 -12.83
C VAL A 384 -5.79 20.29 -13.64
N ASP A 385 -5.14 20.66 -14.76
CA ASP A 385 -5.63 21.71 -15.67
C ASP A 385 -6.71 21.16 -16.62
N LEU A 386 -7.88 20.85 -16.06
CA LEU A 386 -9.07 20.40 -16.80
C LEU A 386 -10.03 21.54 -17.13
N GLY A 387 -9.78 22.75 -16.63
CA GLY A 387 -10.69 23.90 -16.74
C GLY A 387 -11.14 24.18 -18.18
N PRO A 388 -10.21 24.36 -19.14
CA PRO A 388 -10.57 24.61 -20.53
C PRO A 388 -11.37 23.47 -21.17
N CYS A 389 -11.04 22.22 -20.86
CA CYS A 389 -11.71 21.04 -21.41
C CYS A 389 -13.15 20.91 -20.87
N VAL A 390 -13.35 21.08 -19.56
CA VAL A 390 -14.66 21.02 -18.93
C VAL A 390 -15.56 22.14 -19.43
N GLN A 391 -15.05 23.38 -19.45
CA GLN A 391 -15.80 24.54 -19.94
C GLN A 391 -16.14 24.42 -21.43
N GLY A 392 -15.18 23.96 -22.25
CA GLY A 392 -15.41 23.70 -23.68
C GLY A 392 -16.50 22.65 -23.91
N THR A 393 -16.44 21.53 -23.19
CA THR A 393 -17.45 20.46 -23.31
C THR A 393 -18.85 20.95 -22.94
N ILE A 394 -18.99 21.73 -21.86
CA ILE A 394 -20.27 22.32 -21.47
C ILE A 394 -20.77 23.30 -22.55
N HIS A 395 -19.88 24.15 -23.07
CA HIS A 395 -20.22 25.12 -24.11
C HIS A 395 -20.73 24.44 -25.39
N ASP A 396 -20.08 23.37 -25.84
CA ASP A 396 -20.48 22.61 -27.01
C ASP A 396 -21.91 22.02 -26.86
N ILE A 397 -22.25 21.53 -25.66
CA ILE A 397 -23.60 21.00 -25.37
C ILE A 397 -24.63 22.13 -25.43
N GLU A 398 -24.31 23.29 -24.85
CA GLU A 398 -25.20 24.45 -24.84
C GLU A 398 -25.45 25.00 -26.24
N ASP A 399 -24.40 25.16 -27.03
CA ASP A 399 -24.50 25.69 -28.39
C ASP A 399 -25.38 24.78 -29.24
N HIS A 400 -25.18 23.46 -29.19
CA HIS A 400 -26.04 22.50 -29.86
C HIS A 400 -27.51 22.59 -29.41
N SER A 401 -27.75 22.85 -28.12
CA SER A 401 -29.10 22.90 -27.55
C SER A 401 -29.83 24.22 -27.86
N ARG A 402 -29.12 25.31 -28.16
CA ARG A 402 -29.72 26.64 -28.41
C ARG A 402 -30.34 26.80 -29.81
N ASP A 403 -29.96 25.95 -30.76
CA ASP A 403 -30.32 26.12 -32.18
C ASP A 403 -31.81 25.87 -32.51
N HIS A 404 -32.51 25.08 -31.68
CA HIS A 404 -33.86 24.60 -31.97
C HIS A 404 -35.02 25.22 -31.15
N PRO A 405 -34.87 25.64 -29.87
CA PRO A 405 -36.00 26.08 -29.06
C PRO A 405 -36.57 27.43 -29.51
N LEU A 406 -35.74 28.41 -29.87
CA LEU A 406 -36.20 29.76 -30.24
C LEU A 406 -37.15 29.78 -31.46
N PRO A 407 -36.83 29.12 -32.59
CA PRO A 407 -37.78 29.01 -33.70
C PRO A 407 -39.09 28.31 -33.32
N ARG A 408 -39.05 27.26 -32.48
CA ARG A 408 -40.23 26.51 -32.04
C ARG A 408 -41.14 27.34 -31.14
N VAL A 409 -40.57 28.10 -30.19
CA VAL A 409 -41.32 29.05 -29.36
C VAL A 409 -41.98 30.13 -30.22
N ARG A 410 -41.24 30.72 -31.18
CA ARG A 410 -41.81 31.72 -32.11
C ARG A 410 -42.98 31.14 -32.92
N ALA A 411 -42.85 29.91 -33.42
CA ALA A 411 -43.92 29.24 -34.15
C ALA A 411 -45.17 28.99 -33.29
N LEU A 412 -45.01 28.61 -32.01
CA LEU A 412 -46.12 28.49 -31.07
C LEU A 412 -46.81 29.84 -30.82
N CYS A 413 -46.03 30.90 -30.59
CA CYS A 413 -46.56 32.23 -30.40
C CYS A 413 -47.33 32.70 -31.66
N GLN A 414 -46.81 32.46 -32.86
CA GLN A 414 -47.47 32.84 -34.12
C GLN A 414 -48.74 32.02 -34.39
N GLY A 415 -48.76 30.72 -34.05
CA GLY A 415 -49.95 29.86 -34.16
C GLY A 415 -51.07 30.25 -33.20
N SER A 416 -50.72 30.80 -32.03
CA SER A 416 -51.69 31.31 -31.04
C SER A 416 -52.28 32.69 -31.37
N TRP A 417 -51.80 33.36 -32.42
CA TRP A 417 -52.26 34.67 -32.89
C TRP A 417 -53.28 34.57 -34.05
N SER A 418 -54.03 33.46 -34.17
CA SER A 418 -55.24 33.44 -35.00
C SER A 418 -56.41 34.03 -34.21
N PRO A 419 -57.19 34.99 -34.76
CA PRO A 419 -58.28 35.60 -34.02
C PRO A 419 -59.37 34.56 -33.72
N PHE A 420 -59.56 34.29 -32.42
CA PHE A 420 -60.75 33.70 -31.79
C PHE A 420 -61.48 32.59 -32.56
N THR A 421 -61.25 31.34 -32.15
CA THR A 421 -62.36 30.47 -31.75
C THR A 421 -62.05 29.85 -30.39
N MET A 422 -62.82 30.27 -29.39
CA MET A 422 -62.82 29.72 -28.04
C MET A 422 -63.14 28.22 -28.09
N SER A 423 -62.24 27.38 -27.57
CA SER A 423 -62.64 26.23 -26.77
C SER A 423 -61.49 25.81 -25.86
N GLN A 424 -61.87 25.21 -24.74
CA GLN A 424 -61.23 25.26 -23.43
C GLN A 424 -59.99 24.36 -23.22
N SER A 425 -59.32 24.67 -22.11
CA SER A 425 -58.41 23.87 -21.28
C SER A 425 -56.96 23.69 -21.74
N LEU A 426 -56.09 24.56 -21.21
CA LEU A 426 -54.70 24.21 -20.90
C LEU A 426 -54.42 24.67 -19.46
N CYS A 427 -54.29 23.71 -18.55
CA CYS A 427 -53.70 23.92 -17.24
C CYS A 427 -52.22 24.22 -17.42
N LEU A 428 -51.79 25.41 -17.03
CA LEU A 428 -50.38 25.77 -16.89
C LEU A 428 -49.80 25.06 -15.66
N PRO A 429 -48.61 24.43 -15.72
CA PRO A 429 -47.85 24.13 -14.53
C PRO A 429 -47.22 25.44 -14.02
N THR A 430 -47.37 25.66 -12.71
CA THR A 430 -46.84 26.81 -11.97
C THR A 430 -45.31 26.81 -12.08
N PHE A 431 -44.74 27.82 -12.73
CA PHE A 431 -43.32 28.14 -12.61
C PHE A 431 -43.05 28.63 -11.19
N VAL A 432 -42.19 27.93 -10.46
CA VAL A 432 -41.63 28.41 -9.20
C VAL A 432 -40.50 29.38 -9.55
N SER A 433 -40.63 30.64 -9.12
CA SER A 433 -39.59 31.66 -9.27
C SER A 433 -38.32 31.28 -8.50
N PRO A 434 -37.13 31.65 -9.00
CA PRO A 434 -35.88 31.49 -8.26
C PRO A 434 -35.65 32.73 -7.37
N GLU A 435 -36.27 32.75 -6.20
CA GLU A 435 -35.82 33.60 -5.08
C GLU A 435 -35.90 32.78 -3.79
N LEU A 436 -34.88 31.99 -3.50
CA LEU A 436 -34.62 31.42 -2.17
C LEU A 436 -33.13 31.06 -2.07
N TRP A 437 -32.29 32.10 -2.11
CA TRP A 437 -30.94 32.07 -1.57
C TRP A 437 -30.76 33.34 -0.73
N LEU A 438 -31.23 33.27 0.51
CA LEU A 438 -30.78 34.16 1.58
C LEU A 438 -29.86 33.35 2.50
N PRO A 439 -28.65 33.84 2.82
CA PRO A 439 -27.76 33.16 3.75
C PRO A 439 -28.32 33.30 5.17
N HIS A 440 -28.53 32.17 5.85
CA HIS A 440 -28.74 32.13 7.29
C HIS A 440 -27.44 32.56 8.00
N THR A 441 -27.41 33.78 8.51
CA THR A 441 -26.51 34.18 9.60
C THR A 441 -27.04 33.62 10.93
N PRO A 442 -26.20 33.02 11.79
CA PRO A 442 -26.63 32.62 13.13
C PRO A 442 -26.48 33.82 14.08
N GLU A 443 -27.59 34.49 14.40
CA GLU A 443 -27.67 35.33 15.60
C GLU A 443 -28.01 34.43 16.80
N ASN A 444 -27.02 34.19 17.66
CA ASN A 444 -27.23 33.85 19.05
C ASN A 444 -26.85 35.07 19.88
N ALA A 445 -27.78 35.58 20.70
CA ALA A 445 -27.61 35.69 22.15
C ALA A 445 -28.63 36.66 22.77
N VAL A 446 -29.39 36.11 23.70
CA VAL A 446 -30.18 36.78 24.75
C VAL A 446 -29.23 37.58 25.66
N PRO A 447 -29.65 38.72 26.24
CA PRO A 447 -28.80 39.52 27.12
C PRO A 447 -28.75 38.94 28.55
N GLU A 448 -27.55 38.76 29.09
CA GLU A 448 -27.32 38.62 30.54
C GLU A 448 -26.96 39.98 31.14
N ASP A 449 -27.87 40.49 31.96
CA ASP A 449 -27.54 41.35 33.10
C ASP A 449 -26.89 40.49 34.17
N THR A 450 -25.64 40.77 34.56
CA THR A 450 -25.26 40.94 35.98
C THR A 450 -23.81 41.40 36.13
N GLN A 451 -23.66 42.61 36.65
CA GLN A 451 -22.45 43.06 37.32
C GLN A 451 -22.39 42.43 38.73
N GLY A 452 -21.20 42.03 39.17
CA GLY A 452 -20.84 42.16 40.59
C GLY A 452 -20.25 40.93 41.28
N LEU A 453 -18.93 41.04 41.53
CA LEU A 453 -18.24 40.65 42.77
C LEU A 453 -17.93 39.16 43.04
N ALA A 454 -16.64 38.82 42.91
CA ALA A 454 -15.94 37.93 43.84
C ALA A 454 -15.75 38.65 45.22
N PRO A 455 -15.28 38.02 46.32
CA PRO A 455 -14.71 36.67 46.46
C PRO A 455 -15.24 35.87 47.69
N GLU A 456 -14.87 34.60 47.86
CA GLU A 456 -14.24 34.11 49.10
C GLU A 456 -13.74 32.66 49.01
N LEU A 457 -12.50 32.51 49.50
CA LEU A 457 -11.86 31.26 49.88
C LEU A 457 -12.48 30.76 51.19
N THR A 458 -12.75 29.46 51.32
CA THR A 458 -12.47 28.69 52.56
C THR A 458 -12.72 27.19 52.39
N SER A 459 -11.77 26.42 52.94
CA SER A 459 -11.72 24.98 53.24
C SER A 459 -10.99 24.08 52.24
#